data_AF-A0A7X9BFS0-F1
#
_entry.id   AF-A0A7X9BFS0-F1
#
_cell.length_a   1.000
_cell.length_b   1.000
_cell.length_c   1.000
_cell.angle_alpha   90.00
_cell.angle_beta   90.00
_cell.angle_gamma   90.00
#
_symmetry.space_group_name_H-M   'P 1'
#
loop_
_entity.id
_entity.type
_entity.pdbx_description
1 polymer ?
#
loop_
_entity_poly.entity_id
_entity_poly.type
_entity_poly.pdbx_seq_one_letter_code
_entity_poly.pdbx_strand_id
1 'polypeptide(L)'
;LSNVSFGLPNRGYINAAFLAMAIGQGLCMAIANPTSELLMAIKAASDVLTVRDKNSYHYISQYGEGQREKTYKTEQKTNLTAGQRIYQAILEGEGDNVLELLKEVLAQGVQPGQIIDDCLVPAITEVGRLYEEKKYFLPQLIQSAETMKRAFDYLAPYLTGDGTGAVQDHPAVVLATVKGDIHDIGKNIVGLMLRNNGFVVHDLGKNVSAESIISKAKETGAQLIGLSALLTTTMVEMKVVIELARREELAARIMVGGAVVTESYAAEIGADGYAKDAHGAVKLARQLCGLA
;
A
#
# COMPACT_ATOMS: atom_id res chain seq x y z
N LEU A 1 -23.53 -6.80 30.34
CA LEU A 1 -24.32 -7.32 29.19
C LEU A 1 -24.77 -8.76 29.41
N SER A 2 -25.16 -9.14 30.63
CA SER A 2 -25.49 -10.55 30.95
C SER A 2 -27.00 -10.84 30.88
N ASN A 3 -27.85 -9.85 31.18
CA ASN A 3 -29.26 -10.11 31.47
C ASN A 3 -30.15 -10.26 30.22
N VAL A 4 -29.70 -9.79 29.04
CA VAL A 4 -30.50 -9.80 27.81
C VAL A 4 -30.79 -11.22 27.28
N SER A 5 -29.93 -12.17 27.63
CA SER A 5 -29.99 -13.57 27.18
C SER A 5 -30.45 -14.54 28.27
N PHE A 6 -30.97 -14.03 29.39
CA PHE A 6 -31.37 -14.88 30.51
C PHE A 6 -32.44 -15.91 30.07
N GLY A 7 -32.23 -17.18 30.44
CA GLY A 7 -33.14 -18.28 30.08
C GLY A 7 -32.98 -18.83 28.66
N LEU A 8 -32.07 -18.28 27.84
CA LEU A 8 -31.85 -18.73 26.46
C LEU A 8 -30.59 -19.63 26.35
N PRO A 9 -30.57 -20.61 25.44
CA PRO A 9 -29.36 -21.40 25.16
C PRO A 9 -28.29 -20.55 24.47
N ASN A 10 -27.02 -20.95 24.60
CA ASN A 10 -25.87 -20.31 23.93
C ASN A 10 -25.82 -18.77 24.05
N ARG A 11 -26.04 -18.30 25.29
CA ARG A 11 -26.14 -16.88 25.67
C ARG A 11 -25.02 -15.97 25.13
N GLY A 12 -23.82 -16.52 24.94
CA GLY A 12 -22.67 -15.80 24.39
C GLY A 12 -22.96 -15.16 23.03
N TYR A 13 -23.64 -15.86 22.12
CA TYR A 13 -23.99 -15.33 20.80
C TYR A 13 -24.94 -14.14 20.90
N ILE A 14 -25.98 -14.26 21.73
CA ILE A 14 -26.97 -13.19 21.92
C ILE A 14 -26.31 -11.97 22.55
N ASN A 15 -25.48 -12.16 23.58
CA ASN A 15 -24.79 -11.05 24.24
C ASN A 15 -23.81 -10.34 23.29
N ALA A 16 -23.09 -11.08 22.45
CA ALA A 16 -22.15 -10.52 21.48
C ALA A 16 -22.87 -9.77 20.35
N ALA A 17 -23.93 -10.35 19.78
CA ALA A 17 -24.76 -9.68 18.78
C ALA A 17 -25.40 -8.41 19.35
N PHE A 18 -25.93 -8.46 20.57
CA PHE A 18 -26.49 -7.31 21.26
C PHE A 18 -25.44 -6.20 21.48
N LEU A 19 -24.22 -6.56 21.87
CA LEU A 19 -23.12 -5.60 22.00
C LEU A 19 -22.83 -4.89 20.67
N ALA A 20 -22.70 -5.62 19.56
CA ALA A 20 -22.44 -5.04 18.25
C ALA A 20 -23.54 -4.06 17.82
N MET A 21 -24.82 -4.45 17.98
CA MET A 21 -25.96 -3.60 17.68
C MET A 21 -25.96 -2.33 18.54
N ALA A 22 -25.67 -2.46 19.84
CA ALA A 22 -25.64 -1.32 20.75
C ALA A 22 -24.47 -0.36 20.43
N ILE A 23 -23.27 -0.88 20.11
CA ILE A 23 -22.13 -0.06 19.64
C ILE A 23 -22.53 0.70 18.37
N GLY A 24 -23.19 0.03 17.42
CA GLY A 24 -23.71 0.66 16.20
C GLY A 24 -24.73 1.78 16.46
N GLN A 25 -25.43 1.75 17.59
CA GLN A 25 -26.36 2.80 18.04
C GLN A 25 -25.69 3.85 18.96
N GLY A 26 -24.36 3.86 19.06
CA GLY A 26 -23.62 4.88 19.80
C GLY A 26 -23.28 4.52 21.25
N LEU A 27 -23.44 3.26 21.67
CA LEU A 27 -23.01 2.81 23.01
C LEU A 27 -21.53 3.16 23.24
N CYS A 28 -21.24 3.92 24.28
CA CYS A 28 -19.89 4.35 24.64
C CYS A 28 -19.26 3.55 25.79
N MET A 29 -20.07 2.91 26.64
CA MET A 29 -19.60 2.16 27.81
C MET A 29 -20.55 1.00 28.14
N ALA A 30 -20.02 -0.13 28.59
CA ALA A 30 -20.81 -1.21 29.16
C ALA A 30 -20.02 -2.02 30.19
N ILE A 31 -20.72 -2.53 31.20
CA ILE A 31 -20.18 -3.57 32.08
C ILE A 31 -20.29 -4.90 31.32
N ALA A 32 -19.15 -5.53 31.04
CA ALA A 32 -19.04 -6.74 30.23
C ALA A 32 -18.13 -7.76 30.93
N ASN A 33 -18.22 -9.03 30.52
CA ASN A 33 -17.30 -10.06 30.99
C ASN A 33 -16.02 -10.03 30.12
N PRO A 34 -14.87 -9.57 30.64
CA PRO A 34 -13.65 -9.47 29.84
C PRO A 34 -13.04 -10.84 29.47
N THR A 35 -13.43 -11.92 30.16
CA THR A 35 -12.93 -13.28 29.86
C THR A 35 -13.65 -13.95 28.69
N SER A 36 -14.73 -13.35 28.20
CA SER A 36 -15.49 -13.89 27.09
C SER A 36 -14.83 -13.53 25.76
N GLU A 37 -14.04 -14.45 25.18
CA GLU A 37 -13.32 -14.25 23.91
C GLU A 37 -14.24 -13.72 22.79
N LEU A 38 -15.39 -14.36 22.56
CA LEU A 38 -16.35 -13.92 21.55
C LEU A 38 -16.82 -12.47 21.76
N LEU A 39 -17.07 -12.09 23.02
CA LEU A 39 -17.58 -10.75 23.35
C LEU A 39 -16.51 -9.69 23.08
N MET A 40 -15.27 -9.98 23.48
CA MET A 40 -14.13 -9.10 23.27
C MET A 40 -13.74 -9.02 21.79
N ALA A 41 -13.84 -10.12 21.04
CA ALA A 41 -13.63 -10.13 19.59
C ALA A 41 -14.66 -9.28 18.86
N ILE A 42 -15.94 -9.43 19.20
CA ILE A 42 -17.00 -8.60 18.60
C ILE A 42 -16.86 -7.14 19.00
N LYS A 43 -16.43 -6.83 20.24
CA LYS A 43 -16.09 -5.46 20.65
C LYS A 43 -14.99 -4.87 19.76
N ALA A 44 -13.87 -5.58 19.61
CA ALA A 44 -12.74 -5.11 18.81
C ALA A 44 -13.12 -4.91 17.33
N ALA A 45 -13.84 -5.88 16.74
CA ALA A 45 -14.36 -5.74 15.37
C ALA A 45 -15.34 -4.57 15.23
N SER A 46 -16.21 -4.36 16.22
CA SER A 46 -17.15 -3.24 16.23
C SER A 46 -16.44 -1.89 16.32
N ASP A 47 -15.34 -1.80 17.07
CA ASP A 47 -14.53 -0.58 17.13
C ASP A 47 -13.86 -0.26 15.78
N VAL A 48 -13.42 -1.27 15.03
CA VAL A 48 -12.93 -1.09 13.65
C VAL A 48 -14.05 -0.56 12.76
N LEU A 49 -15.22 -1.22 12.77
CA LEU A 49 -16.36 -0.85 11.92
C LEU A 49 -16.94 0.53 12.24
N THR A 50 -16.84 0.98 13.50
CA THR A 50 -17.30 2.29 13.94
C THR A 50 -16.21 3.36 13.98
N VAL A 51 -15.03 3.07 13.40
CA VAL A 51 -13.89 4.01 13.27
C VAL A 51 -13.37 4.50 14.64
N ARG A 52 -13.59 3.71 15.69
CA ARG A 52 -13.04 3.95 17.04
C ARG A 52 -11.63 3.39 17.16
N ASP A 53 -11.31 2.32 16.44
CA ASP A 53 -9.95 1.78 16.30
C ASP A 53 -9.30 2.35 15.03
N LYS A 54 -8.62 3.49 15.18
CA LYS A 54 -7.93 4.16 14.08
C LYS A 54 -6.90 3.23 13.45
N ASN A 55 -6.92 3.13 12.12
CA ASN A 55 -6.04 2.23 11.34
C ASN A 55 -6.15 0.75 11.75
N SER A 56 -7.22 0.34 12.45
CA SER A 56 -7.36 -1.01 13.00
C SER A 56 -6.19 -1.44 13.90
N TYR A 57 -5.54 -0.48 14.56
CA TYR A 57 -4.30 -0.71 15.32
C TYR A 57 -4.48 -1.77 16.41
N HIS A 58 -5.50 -1.59 17.26
CA HIS A 58 -5.75 -2.52 18.36
C HIS A 58 -6.18 -3.89 17.85
N TYR A 59 -7.03 -3.92 16.83
CA TYR A 59 -7.49 -5.16 16.21
C TYR A 59 -6.33 -5.97 15.62
N ILE A 60 -5.47 -5.34 14.82
CA ILE A 60 -4.29 -5.98 14.24
C ILE A 60 -3.33 -6.44 15.33
N SER A 61 -3.11 -5.65 16.38
CA SER A 61 -2.23 -6.04 17.49
C SER A 61 -2.70 -7.31 18.21
N GLN A 62 -4.02 -7.53 18.28
CA GLN A 62 -4.62 -8.64 19.00
C GLN A 62 -4.77 -9.90 18.12
N TYR A 63 -5.10 -9.72 16.83
CA TYR A 63 -5.48 -10.81 15.92
C TYR A 63 -4.50 -11.04 14.76
N GLY A 64 -3.53 -10.16 14.55
CA GLY A 64 -2.50 -10.31 13.51
C GLY A 64 -1.48 -11.39 13.85
N GLU A 65 -1.16 -12.23 12.87
CA GLU A 65 -0.07 -13.21 12.98
C GLU A 65 1.28 -12.48 13.13
N GLY A 66 2.15 -12.95 14.03
CA GLY A 66 3.49 -12.38 14.24
C GLY A 66 3.61 -11.18 15.19
N GLN A 67 2.53 -10.69 15.80
CA GLN A 67 2.59 -9.55 16.75
C GLN A 67 2.56 -9.94 18.24
N ARG A 68 2.35 -11.21 18.60
CA ARG A 68 2.53 -11.70 19.99
C ARG A 68 3.95 -11.47 20.54
N GLU A 69 4.93 -11.21 19.67
CA GLU A 69 6.32 -10.92 20.05
C GLU A 69 6.63 -9.43 20.28
N LYS A 70 5.75 -8.49 19.90
CA LYS A 70 6.06 -7.04 19.99
C LYS A 70 5.89 -6.43 21.39
N THR A 71 5.25 -7.12 22.33
CA THR A 71 5.06 -6.61 23.71
C THR A 71 6.36 -6.55 24.53
N TYR A 72 7.47 -7.08 24.01
CA TYR A 72 8.77 -7.13 24.71
C TYR A 72 9.88 -6.22 24.15
N LYS A 73 9.62 -5.33 23.17
CA LYS A 73 10.67 -4.50 22.53
C LYS A 73 10.53 -2.98 22.72
N THR A 74 9.93 -2.52 23.82
CA THR A 74 9.89 -1.08 24.13
C THR A 74 11.18 -0.58 24.79
N GLU A 75 12.11 -1.45 25.21
CA GLU A 75 13.29 -1.08 26.01
C GLU A 75 14.56 -0.70 25.21
N GLN A 76 14.54 -0.61 23.88
CA GLN A 76 15.75 -0.30 23.08
C GLN A 76 15.67 1.01 22.25
N LYS A 77 14.83 1.99 22.63
CA LYS A 77 14.73 3.27 21.90
C LYS A 77 15.87 4.27 22.15
N THR A 78 16.90 3.96 22.95
CA THR A 78 17.92 4.95 23.37
C THR A 78 19.26 4.91 22.64
N ASN A 79 19.54 3.93 21.76
CA ASN A 79 20.85 3.78 21.08
C ASN A 79 20.79 3.76 19.54
N LEU A 80 19.68 4.19 18.94
CA LEU A 80 19.53 4.18 17.47
C LEU A 80 20.17 5.42 16.84
N THR A 81 20.91 5.24 15.75
CA THR A 81 21.41 6.36 14.94
C THR A 81 20.25 7.14 14.32
N ALA A 82 20.48 8.39 13.92
CA ALA A 82 19.43 9.21 13.30
C ALA A 82 18.84 8.56 12.03
N GLY A 83 19.68 7.90 11.21
CA GLY A 83 19.22 7.12 10.06
C GLY A 83 18.34 5.92 10.45
N GLN A 84 18.71 5.18 11.51
CA GLN A 84 17.88 4.08 12.02
C GLN A 84 16.54 4.56 12.58
N ARG A 85 16.52 5.75 13.20
CA ARG A 85 15.28 6.39 13.67
C ARG A 85 14.38 6.77 12.48
N ILE A 86 14.94 7.30 11.40
CA ILE A 86 14.19 7.59 10.16
C ILE A 86 13.61 6.29 9.58
N TYR A 87 14.44 5.25 9.47
CA TYR A 87 14.01 3.94 9.01
C TYR A 87 12.83 3.41 9.83
N GLN A 88 12.94 3.47 11.16
CA GLN A 88 11.88 3.01 12.05
C GLN A 88 10.61 3.87 11.94
N ALA A 89 10.74 5.19 11.78
CA ALA A 89 9.60 6.09 11.59
C ALA A 89 8.81 5.75 10.31
N ILE A 90 9.49 5.41 9.20
CA ILE A 90 8.82 4.88 8.00
C ILE A 90 8.13 3.54 8.29
N LEU A 91 8.82 2.61 8.95
CA LEU A 91 8.32 1.27 9.27
C LEU A 91 7.11 1.28 10.20
N GLU A 92 7.02 2.25 11.11
CA GLU A 92 5.94 2.43 12.08
C GLU A 92 4.86 3.41 11.59
N GLY A 93 5.09 4.09 10.46
CA GLY A 93 4.14 5.06 9.90
C GLY A 93 4.01 6.33 10.72
N GLU A 94 5.10 6.78 11.33
CA GLU A 94 5.18 7.98 12.19
C GLU A 94 5.46 9.24 11.35
N GLY A 95 4.43 9.69 10.61
CA GLY A 95 4.49 10.80 9.65
C GLY A 95 4.97 12.15 10.19
N ASP A 96 4.74 12.45 11.47
CA ASP A 96 5.17 13.72 12.07
C ASP A 96 6.61 13.62 12.61
N ASN A 97 6.96 12.48 13.22
CA ASN A 97 8.30 12.19 13.75
C ASN A 97 9.34 12.14 12.62
N VAL A 98 9.00 11.56 11.45
CA VAL A 98 9.96 11.49 10.33
C VAL A 98 10.43 12.88 9.88
N LEU A 99 9.56 13.89 9.90
CA LEU A 99 9.94 15.24 9.46
C LEU A 99 10.90 15.93 10.43
N GLU A 100 10.76 15.69 11.73
CA GLU A 100 11.70 16.18 12.74
C GLU A 100 13.07 15.53 12.58
N LEU A 101 13.09 14.21 12.35
CA LEU A 101 14.32 13.46 12.13
C LEU A 101 15.06 13.90 10.86
N LEU A 102 14.33 14.16 9.76
CA LEU A 102 14.92 14.64 8.52
C LEU A 102 15.57 16.02 8.70
N LYS A 103 14.93 16.92 9.45
CA LYS A 103 15.52 18.23 9.79
C LYS A 103 16.83 18.07 10.56
N GLU A 104 16.86 17.18 11.55
CA GLU A 104 18.04 16.88 12.36
C GLU A 104 19.20 16.38 11.49
N VAL A 105 18.92 15.42 10.60
CA VAL A 105 19.93 14.77 9.75
C VAL A 105 20.44 15.71 8.64
N LEU A 106 19.57 16.52 8.04
CA LEU A 106 19.99 17.56 7.09
C LEU A 106 20.86 18.63 7.76
N ALA A 107 20.55 19.03 9.00
CA ALA A 107 21.37 19.98 9.76
C ALA A 107 22.77 19.42 10.08
N GLN A 108 22.93 18.10 10.13
CA GLN A 108 24.21 17.42 10.28
C GLN A 108 25.01 17.32 8.97
N GLY A 109 24.47 17.83 7.85
CA GLY A 109 25.14 17.87 6.54
C GLY A 109 25.03 16.57 5.73
N VAL A 110 24.16 15.64 6.12
CA VAL A 110 23.91 14.42 5.34
C VAL A 110 23.15 14.79 4.06
N GLN A 111 23.58 14.22 2.94
CA GLN A 111 23.03 14.53 1.62
C GLN A 111 21.61 13.95 1.47
N PRO A 112 20.63 14.71 0.91
CA PRO A 112 19.25 14.24 0.76
C PRO A 112 19.14 12.92 0.00
N GLY A 113 19.91 12.75 -1.09
CA GLY A 113 19.94 11.50 -1.86
C GLY A 113 20.40 10.30 -1.02
N GLN A 114 21.39 10.51 -0.15
CA GLN A 114 21.87 9.46 0.76
C GLN A 114 20.79 9.05 1.76
N ILE A 115 20.00 9.99 2.28
CA ILE A 115 18.88 9.68 3.19
C ILE A 115 17.83 8.81 2.49
N ILE A 116 17.56 9.11 1.21
CA ILE A 116 16.61 8.34 0.41
C ILE A 116 17.11 6.90 0.23
N ASP A 117 18.35 6.74 -0.24
CA ASP A 117 18.93 5.44 -0.59
C ASP A 117 19.23 4.57 0.64
N ASP A 118 19.75 5.16 1.72
CA ASP A 118 20.20 4.41 2.90
C ASP A 118 19.08 4.18 3.93
N CYS A 119 18.04 5.03 3.95
CA CYS A 119 17.00 4.98 4.99
C CYS A 119 15.60 4.76 4.44
N LEU A 120 15.10 5.62 3.54
CA LEU A 120 13.70 5.59 3.11
C LEU A 120 13.40 4.36 2.24
N VAL A 121 14.22 4.13 1.20
CA VAL A 121 14.05 3.02 0.26
C VAL A 121 14.14 1.66 0.98
N PRO A 122 15.15 1.40 1.84
CA PRO A 122 15.21 0.16 2.61
C PRO A 122 14.01 -0.02 3.54
N ALA A 123 13.57 1.04 4.22
CA ALA A 123 12.46 0.95 5.17
C ALA A 123 11.14 0.58 4.48
N ILE A 124 10.83 1.22 3.35
CA ILE A 124 9.60 0.94 2.64
C ILE A 124 9.64 -0.42 1.92
N THR A 125 10.83 -0.87 1.49
CA THR A 125 11.04 -2.21 0.94
C THR A 125 10.75 -3.26 2.00
N GLU A 126 11.22 -3.05 3.23
CA GLU A 126 10.93 -3.92 4.37
C GLU A 126 9.43 -3.94 4.71
N VAL A 127 8.73 -2.81 4.64
CA VAL A 127 7.26 -2.76 4.80
C VAL A 127 6.57 -3.65 3.77
N GLY A 128 7.04 -3.64 2.51
CA GLY A 128 6.57 -4.55 1.46
C GLY A 128 6.77 -6.02 1.82
N ARG A 129 7.98 -6.38 2.26
CA ARG A 129 8.31 -7.74 2.71
C ARG A 129 7.44 -8.19 3.90
N LEU A 130 7.23 -7.33 4.88
CA LEU A 130 6.39 -7.63 6.05
C LEU A 130 4.92 -7.81 5.67
N TYR A 131 4.44 -7.09 4.65
CA TYR A 131 3.09 -7.26 4.10
C TYR A 131 2.94 -8.61 3.39
N GLU A 132 3.96 -9.04 2.63
CA GLU A 132 4.01 -10.36 1.99
C GLU A 132 3.96 -11.50 3.02
N GLU A 133 4.71 -11.36 4.11
CA GLU A 133 4.73 -12.31 5.22
C GLU A 133 3.47 -12.27 6.10
N LYS A 134 2.46 -11.46 5.74
CA LYS A 134 1.22 -11.23 6.51
C LYS A 134 1.46 -10.76 7.95
N LYS A 135 2.63 -10.19 8.21
CA LYS A 135 2.98 -9.54 9.48
C LYS A 135 2.48 -8.10 9.52
N TYR A 136 2.44 -7.46 8.35
CA TYR A 136 1.82 -6.16 8.13
C TYR A 136 0.53 -6.33 7.34
N PHE A 137 -0.43 -5.47 7.64
CA PHE A 137 -1.72 -5.42 6.95
C PHE A 137 -1.89 -4.10 6.20
N LEU A 138 -2.92 -4.05 5.36
CA LEU A 138 -3.20 -2.90 4.48
C LEU A 138 -3.18 -1.54 5.22
N PRO A 139 -3.75 -1.38 6.43
CA PRO A 139 -3.67 -0.10 7.14
C PRO A 139 -2.22 0.36 7.44
N GLN A 140 -1.35 -0.56 7.85
CA GLN A 140 0.05 -0.25 8.16
C GLN A 140 0.83 0.08 6.90
N LEU A 141 0.59 -0.66 5.82
CA LEU A 141 1.18 -0.39 4.51
C LEU A 141 0.83 1.02 4.00
N ILE A 142 -0.44 1.42 4.11
CA ILE A 142 -0.89 2.77 3.71
C ILE A 142 -0.21 3.82 4.59
N GLN A 143 -0.19 3.63 5.91
CA GLN A 143 0.41 4.57 6.85
C GLN A 143 1.91 4.78 6.61
N SER A 144 2.66 3.70 6.37
CA SER A 144 4.08 3.76 6.02
C SER A 144 4.32 4.47 4.69
N ALA A 145 3.48 4.22 3.69
CA ALA A 145 3.63 4.87 2.39
C ALA A 145 3.25 6.37 2.42
N GLU A 146 2.25 6.77 3.20
CA GLU A 146 1.95 8.18 3.46
C GLU A 146 3.11 8.87 4.18
N THR A 147 3.71 8.19 5.15
CA THR A 147 4.89 8.67 5.89
C THR A 147 6.10 8.82 4.97
N MET A 148 6.34 7.84 4.09
CA MET A 148 7.38 7.92 3.05
C MET A 148 7.13 9.07 2.07
N LYS A 149 5.89 9.26 1.62
CA LYS A 149 5.54 10.36 0.72
C LYS A 149 5.85 11.71 1.37
N ARG A 150 5.44 11.92 2.62
CA ARG A 150 5.78 13.15 3.37
C ARG A 150 7.28 13.38 3.47
N ALA A 151 8.04 12.32 3.75
CA ALA A 151 9.50 12.38 3.81
C ALA A 151 10.10 12.78 2.46
N PHE A 152 9.64 12.18 1.36
CA PHE A 152 10.11 12.48 0.01
C PHE A 152 9.74 13.91 -0.42
N ASP A 153 8.49 14.32 -0.22
CA ASP A 153 8.00 15.67 -0.53
C ASP A 153 8.82 16.74 0.23
N TYR A 154 9.27 16.42 1.45
CA TYR A 154 10.14 17.29 2.24
C TYR A 154 11.57 17.37 1.69
N LEU A 155 12.13 16.24 1.20
CA LEU A 155 13.49 16.19 0.66
C LEU A 155 13.60 16.72 -0.78
N ALA A 156 12.52 16.65 -1.57
CA ALA A 156 12.51 17.02 -2.98
C ALA A 156 13.12 18.40 -3.30
N PRO A 157 12.84 19.49 -2.55
CA PRO A 157 13.45 20.80 -2.84
C PRO A 157 14.97 20.82 -2.66
N TYR A 158 15.51 19.96 -1.79
CA TYR A 158 16.95 19.89 -1.51
C TYR A 158 17.71 19.07 -2.56
N LEU A 159 17.02 18.21 -3.33
CA LEU A 159 17.62 17.45 -4.43
C LEU A 159 17.89 18.33 -5.67
N THR A 160 17.10 19.38 -5.87
CA THR A 160 17.25 20.31 -7.00
C THR A 160 18.34 21.38 -6.80
N GLY A 161 18.98 21.42 -5.63
CA GLY A 161 19.92 22.48 -5.22
C GLY A 161 21.39 22.25 -5.59
N ASP A 162 21.80 21.00 -5.81
CA ASP A 162 23.22 20.67 -6.03
C ASP A 162 23.42 20.04 -7.41
N GLY A 163 24.08 20.79 -8.31
CA GLY A 163 24.43 20.41 -9.67
C GLY A 163 25.46 19.28 -9.79
N THR A 164 25.46 18.31 -8.88
CA THR A 164 26.34 17.14 -8.90
C THR A 164 25.64 15.92 -8.31
N GLY A 165 25.19 15.02 -9.17
CA GLY A 165 24.68 13.71 -8.80
C GLY A 165 23.48 13.36 -9.65
N ALA A 166 23.67 12.47 -10.62
CA ALA A 166 22.59 11.92 -11.42
C ALA A 166 21.43 11.53 -10.50
N VAL A 167 20.27 12.18 -10.67
CA VAL A 167 18.99 11.61 -10.24
C VAL A 167 19.00 10.22 -10.82
N GLN A 168 19.12 9.18 -9.99
CA GLN A 168 19.06 7.82 -10.49
C GLN A 168 17.75 7.72 -11.29
N ASP A 169 17.84 7.30 -12.56
CA ASP A 169 16.71 7.21 -13.49
C ASP A 169 15.72 6.14 -12.99
N HIS A 170 14.90 6.52 -12.02
CA HIS A 170 13.84 5.69 -11.48
C HIS A 170 12.84 5.38 -12.61
N PRO A 171 12.51 4.11 -12.89
CA PRO A 171 11.66 3.78 -14.01
C PRO A 171 10.29 4.43 -13.86
N ALA A 172 9.89 5.18 -14.88
CA ALA A 172 8.56 5.75 -14.95
C ALA A 172 7.53 4.70 -15.37
N VAL A 173 6.42 4.65 -14.64
CA VAL A 173 5.30 3.74 -14.87
C VAL A 173 4.01 4.53 -15.06
N VAL A 174 3.27 4.25 -16.12
CA VAL A 174 1.88 4.72 -16.26
C VAL A 174 0.94 3.62 -15.76
N LEU A 175 0.07 3.95 -14.82
CA LEU A 175 -0.98 3.05 -14.33
C LEU A 175 -2.37 3.56 -14.68
N ALA A 176 -3.24 2.67 -15.15
CA ALA A 176 -4.61 3.02 -15.46
C ALA A 176 -5.57 1.85 -15.25
N THR A 177 -6.78 2.14 -14.76
CA THR A 177 -7.92 1.24 -14.96
C THR A 177 -8.52 1.58 -16.32
N VAL A 178 -8.66 0.56 -17.17
CA VAL A 178 -9.06 0.72 -18.57
C VAL A 178 -10.45 1.35 -18.72
N LYS A 179 -10.75 1.81 -19.94
CA LYS A 179 -12.02 2.43 -20.30
C LYS A 179 -13.21 1.56 -19.90
N GLY A 180 -14.28 2.19 -19.44
CA GLY A 180 -15.50 1.53 -18.98
C GLY A 180 -15.40 0.89 -17.61
N ASP A 181 -14.22 0.85 -16.98
CA ASP A 181 -14.02 0.22 -15.68
C ASP A 181 -13.66 1.26 -14.60
N ILE A 182 -14.41 1.22 -13.50
CA ILE A 182 -14.31 2.17 -12.39
C ILE A 182 -13.62 1.58 -11.14
N HIS A 183 -13.16 0.33 -11.20
CA HIS A 183 -12.57 -0.34 -10.05
C HIS A 183 -11.07 -0.05 -10.01
N ASP A 184 -10.64 0.66 -8.97
CA ASP A 184 -9.29 1.21 -8.85
C ASP A 184 -8.54 0.79 -7.58
N ILE A 185 -9.19 0.09 -6.64
CA ILE A 185 -8.56 -0.32 -5.36
C ILE A 185 -7.30 -1.15 -5.61
N GLY A 186 -7.39 -2.22 -6.41
CA GLY A 186 -6.24 -3.09 -6.71
C GLY A 186 -5.10 -2.33 -7.39
N LYS A 187 -5.43 -1.49 -8.38
CA LYS A 187 -4.48 -0.61 -9.06
C LYS A 187 -3.81 0.37 -8.10
N ASN A 188 -4.54 0.98 -7.18
CA ASN A 188 -4.00 1.91 -6.20
C ASN A 188 -2.99 1.21 -5.27
N ILE A 189 -3.27 -0.03 -4.87
CA ILE A 189 -2.34 -0.85 -4.08
C ILE A 189 -1.09 -1.17 -4.91
N VAL A 190 -1.23 -1.54 -6.18
CA VAL A 190 -0.09 -1.75 -7.10
C VAL A 190 0.74 -0.48 -7.23
N GLY A 191 0.10 0.69 -7.44
CA GLY A 191 0.79 1.96 -7.54
C GLY A 191 1.51 2.37 -6.26
N LEU A 192 0.93 2.07 -5.10
CA LEU A 192 1.60 2.23 -3.81
C LEU A 192 2.85 1.37 -3.74
N MET A 193 2.72 0.08 -4.05
CA MET A 193 3.81 -0.89 -4.01
C MET A 193 4.94 -0.56 -4.99
N LEU A 194 4.62 -0.06 -6.17
CA LEU A 194 5.61 0.39 -7.15
C LEU A 194 6.36 1.63 -6.65
N ARG A 195 5.68 2.64 -6.09
CA ARG A 195 6.35 3.80 -5.48
C ARG A 195 7.28 3.36 -4.35
N ASN A 196 6.82 2.43 -3.52
CA ASN A 196 7.61 1.81 -2.46
C ASN A 196 8.85 1.07 -2.99
N ASN A 197 8.87 0.68 -4.27
CA ASN A 197 10.00 0.00 -4.90
C ASN A 197 10.80 0.92 -5.84
N GLY A 198 10.71 2.24 -5.66
CA GLY A 198 11.53 3.21 -6.38
C GLY A 198 11.07 3.47 -7.82
N PHE A 199 9.81 3.21 -8.16
CA PHE A 199 9.25 3.58 -9.45
C PHE A 199 8.59 4.97 -9.40
N VAL A 200 8.72 5.75 -10.47
CA VAL A 200 7.96 7.00 -10.65
C VAL A 200 6.59 6.65 -11.24
N VAL A 201 5.55 6.64 -10.40
CA VAL A 201 4.21 6.18 -10.82
C VAL A 201 3.28 7.34 -11.20
N HIS A 202 2.97 7.42 -12.49
CA HIS A 202 1.93 8.28 -13.08
C HIS A 202 0.60 7.53 -13.13
N ASP A 203 -0.23 7.73 -12.11
CA ASP A 203 -1.55 7.11 -12.02
C ASP A 203 -2.61 7.97 -12.71
N LEU A 204 -3.20 7.47 -13.79
CA LEU A 204 -4.26 8.13 -14.56
C LEU A 204 -5.66 7.91 -13.98
N GLY A 205 -5.78 7.10 -12.92
CA GLY A 205 -7.05 6.78 -12.29
C GLY A 205 -7.81 5.70 -13.07
N LYS A 206 -9.11 5.95 -13.26
CA LYS A 206 -10.06 4.94 -13.76
C LYS A 206 -10.87 5.45 -14.93
N ASN A 207 -11.46 4.50 -15.68
CA ASN A 207 -12.18 4.78 -16.92
C ASN A 207 -11.30 5.55 -17.93
N VAL A 208 -10.06 5.12 -18.12
CA VAL A 208 -9.07 5.82 -18.94
C VAL A 208 -9.03 5.24 -20.35
N SER A 209 -9.11 6.10 -21.37
CA SER A 209 -9.02 5.67 -22.77
C SER A 209 -7.61 5.25 -23.18
N ALA A 210 -7.49 4.42 -24.21
CA ALA A 210 -6.21 3.97 -24.73
C ALA A 210 -5.34 5.16 -25.19
N GLU A 211 -5.94 6.15 -25.85
CA GLU A 211 -5.23 7.34 -26.32
C GLU A 211 -4.60 8.13 -25.18
N SER A 212 -5.34 8.29 -24.07
CA SER A 212 -4.83 8.99 -22.88
C SER A 212 -3.66 8.24 -22.24
N ILE A 213 -3.74 6.90 -22.16
CA ILE A 213 -2.67 6.06 -21.61
C ILE A 213 -1.41 6.19 -22.46
N ILE A 214 -1.54 6.04 -23.79
CA ILE A 214 -0.42 6.10 -24.72
C ILE A 214 0.18 7.51 -24.78
N SER A 215 -0.66 8.56 -24.81
CA SER A 215 -0.20 9.95 -24.75
C SER A 215 0.61 10.21 -23.49
N LYS A 216 0.14 9.75 -22.32
CA LYS A 216 0.88 9.94 -21.08
C LYS A 216 2.19 9.18 -21.07
N ALA A 217 2.20 7.93 -21.55
CA ALA A 217 3.41 7.12 -21.62
C ALA A 217 4.49 7.77 -22.51
N LYS A 218 4.10 8.39 -23.63
CA LYS A 218 5.00 9.19 -24.48
C LYS A 218 5.50 10.45 -23.76
N GLU A 219 4.59 11.20 -23.12
CA GLU A 219 4.91 12.44 -22.40
C GLU A 219 5.93 12.22 -21.28
N THR A 220 5.78 11.15 -20.51
CA THR A 220 6.61 10.88 -19.33
C THR A 220 7.80 9.97 -19.61
N GLY A 221 7.99 9.52 -20.86
CA GLY A 221 9.01 8.53 -21.20
C GLY A 221 8.87 7.22 -20.40
N ALA A 222 7.62 6.77 -20.16
CA ALA A 222 7.37 5.62 -19.31
C ALA A 222 8.01 4.35 -19.88
N GLN A 223 8.69 3.59 -19.03
CA GLN A 223 9.28 2.29 -19.40
C GLN A 223 8.26 1.15 -19.27
N LEU A 224 7.21 1.37 -18.48
CA LEU A 224 6.18 0.39 -18.18
C LEU A 224 4.79 1.02 -18.19
N ILE A 225 3.82 0.30 -18.75
CA ILE A 225 2.40 0.60 -18.66
C ILE A 225 1.74 -0.56 -17.90
N GLY A 226 1.04 -0.27 -16.82
CA GLY A 226 0.25 -1.24 -16.06
C GLY A 226 -1.25 -1.01 -16.24
N LEU A 227 -1.96 -2.03 -16.71
CA LEU A 227 -3.39 -1.97 -16.96
C LEU A 227 -4.17 -2.82 -15.95
N SER A 228 -5.27 -2.28 -15.45
CA SER A 228 -6.18 -2.94 -14.51
C SER A 228 -7.61 -3.03 -15.07
N ALA A 229 -8.27 -4.16 -14.86
CA ALA A 229 -9.70 -4.35 -15.09
C ALA A 229 -10.31 -5.33 -14.06
N LEU A 230 -11.56 -5.12 -13.66
CA LEU A 230 -12.29 -6.00 -12.76
C LEU A 230 -13.47 -6.69 -13.45
N LEU A 231 -13.95 -6.20 -14.60
CA LEU A 231 -15.07 -6.79 -15.33
C LEU A 231 -14.61 -7.50 -16.63
N THR A 232 -15.23 -8.63 -16.95
CA THR A 232 -14.94 -9.37 -18.19
C THR A 232 -15.32 -8.56 -19.44
N THR A 233 -16.28 -7.64 -19.32
CA THR A 233 -16.69 -6.74 -20.39
C THR A 233 -15.69 -5.61 -20.66
N THR A 234 -14.84 -5.27 -19.69
CA THR A 234 -13.89 -4.15 -19.79
C THR A 234 -12.46 -4.63 -20.05
N MET A 235 -12.10 -5.87 -19.66
CA MET A 235 -10.75 -6.40 -19.87
C MET A 235 -10.35 -6.44 -21.37
N VAL A 236 -11.31 -6.47 -22.29
CA VAL A 236 -11.07 -6.37 -23.75
C VAL A 236 -10.40 -5.07 -24.16
N GLU A 237 -10.59 -3.99 -23.40
CA GLU A 237 -9.93 -2.70 -23.64
C GLU A 237 -8.40 -2.78 -23.44
N MET A 238 -7.90 -3.77 -22.68
CA MET A 238 -6.45 -4.00 -22.56
C MET A 238 -5.83 -4.32 -23.91
N LYS A 239 -6.51 -5.12 -24.74
CA LYS A 239 -6.06 -5.43 -26.10
C LYS A 239 -6.00 -4.18 -26.97
N VAL A 240 -6.99 -3.31 -26.86
CA VAL A 240 -7.04 -2.02 -27.57
C VAL A 240 -5.83 -1.16 -27.22
N VAL A 241 -5.46 -1.08 -25.93
CA VAL A 241 -4.26 -0.36 -25.50
C VAL A 241 -2.99 -0.98 -26.07
N ILE A 242 -2.85 -2.31 -26.03
CA ILE A 242 -1.66 -3.02 -26.53
C ILE A 242 -1.50 -2.84 -28.04
N GLU A 243 -2.58 -3.00 -28.81
CA GLU A 243 -2.57 -2.81 -30.25
C GLU A 243 -2.21 -1.36 -30.63
N LEU A 244 -2.75 -0.38 -29.89
CA LEU A 244 -2.40 1.02 -30.07
C LEU A 244 -0.93 1.29 -29.75
N ALA A 245 -0.41 0.76 -28.63
CA ALA A 245 0.99 0.91 -28.25
C ALA A 245 1.94 0.37 -29.32
N ARG A 246 1.62 -0.78 -29.90
CA ARG A 246 2.39 -1.39 -30.99
C ARG A 246 2.32 -0.58 -32.28
N ARG A 247 1.13 -0.11 -32.66
CA ARG A 247 0.95 0.74 -33.84
C ARG A 247 1.74 2.05 -33.75
N GLU A 248 1.84 2.59 -32.54
CA GLU A 248 2.58 3.82 -32.23
C GLU A 248 4.06 3.56 -31.88
N GLU A 249 4.53 2.31 -32.02
CA GLU A 249 5.91 1.87 -31.80
C GLU A 249 6.47 2.25 -30.42
N LEU A 250 5.64 2.17 -29.37
CA LEU A 250 6.11 2.42 -28.00
C LEU A 250 7.08 1.33 -27.54
N ALA A 251 8.22 1.76 -27.00
CA ALA A 251 9.19 0.87 -26.36
C ALA A 251 8.75 0.37 -24.97
N ALA A 252 7.73 1.00 -24.37
CA ALA A 252 7.25 0.68 -23.04
C ALA A 252 6.68 -0.75 -22.99
N ARG A 253 7.08 -1.52 -21.97
CA ARG A 253 6.49 -2.83 -21.70
C ARG A 253 5.09 -2.67 -21.13
N ILE A 254 4.20 -3.62 -21.40
CA ILE A 254 2.82 -3.60 -20.92
C ILE A 254 2.57 -4.81 -20.03
N MET A 255 2.29 -4.55 -18.75
CA MET A 255 1.80 -5.57 -17.83
C MET A 255 0.31 -5.40 -17.57
N VAL A 256 -0.39 -6.52 -17.37
CA VAL A 256 -1.84 -6.54 -17.10
C VAL A 256 -2.16 -7.26 -15.81
N GLY A 257 -3.25 -6.86 -15.16
CA GLY A 257 -3.75 -7.49 -13.94
C GLY A 257 -5.21 -7.14 -13.66
N GLY A 258 -5.71 -7.69 -12.56
CA GLY A 258 -7.09 -7.52 -12.12
C GLY A 258 -7.84 -8.84 -11.95
N ALA A 259 -8.94 -8.83 -11.21
CA ALA A 259 -9.57 -10.04 -10.66
C ALA A 259 -10.04 -11.05 -11.74
N VAL A 260 -10.40 -10.56 -12.92
CA VAL A 260 -10.88 -11.37 -14.05
C VAL A 260 -9.78 -11.70 -15.06
N VAL A 261 -8.58 -11.14 -14.89
CA VAL A 261 -7.45 -11.33 -15.82
C VAL A 261 -6.68 -12.58 -15.44
N THR A 262 -6.34 -13.38 -16.44
CA THR A 262 -5.52 -14.58 -16.31
C THR A 262 -4.24 -14.47 -17.13
N GLU A 263 -3.26 -15.29 -16.80
CA GLU A 263 -2.02 -15.41 -17.58
C GLU A 263 -2.30 -15.82 -19.04
N SER A 264 -3.24 -16.74 -19.25
CA SER A 264 -3.63 -17.18 -20.60
C SER A 264 -4.20 -16.04 -21.43
N TYR A 265 -5.04 -15.20 -20.84
CA TYR A 265 -5.61 -14.03 -21.51
C TYR A 265 -4.55 -12.99 -21.80
N ALA A 266 -3.64 -12.72 -20.85
CA ALA A 266 -2.53 -11.79 -21.06
C ALA A 266 -1.65 -12.20 -22.26
N ALA A 267 -1.35 -13.49 -22.39
CA ALA A 267 -0.63 -14.03 -23.54
C ALA A 267 -1.42 -13.89 -24.84
N GLU A 268 -2.73 -14.18 -24.83
CA GLU A 268 -3.62 -14.06 -26.00
C GLU A 268 -3.66 -12.63 -26.57
N ILE A 269 -3.74 -11.63 -25.69
CA ILE A 269 -3.77 -10.21 -26.11
C ILE A 269 -2.39 -9.63 -26.38
N GLY A 270 -1.32 -10.40 -26.13
CA GLY A 270 0.06 -10.00 -26.38
C GLY A 270 0.64 -9.00 -25.38
N ALA A 271 0.22 -9.07 -24.11
CA ALA A 271 0.89 -8.33 -23.03
C ALA A 271 2.30 -8.88 -22.78
N ASP A 272 3.20 -8.04 -22.28
CA ASP A 272 4.56 -8.44 -21.90
C ASP A 272 4.60 -9.21 -20.58
N GLY A 273 3.55 -9.11 -19.76
CA GLY A 273 3.43 -9.92 -18.56
C GLY A 273 2.09 -9.78 -17.83
N TYR A 274 1.87 -10.72 -16.91
CA TYR A 274 0.68 -10.79 -16.06
C TYR A 274 1.06 -10.83 -14.58
N ALA A 275 0.32 -10.08 -13.77
CA ALA A 275 0.43 -10.14 -12.32
C ALA A 275 -0.91 -10.48 -11.68
N LYS A 276 -0.91 -11.54 -10.86
CA LYS A 276 -2.08 -12.00 -10.10
C LYS A 276 -2.43 -11.08 -8.92
N ASP A 277 -1.43 -10.49 -8.30
CA ASP A 277 -1.57 -9.62 -7.13
C ASP A 277 -0.54 -8.48 -7.16
N ALA A 278 -0.64 -7.56 -6.19
CA ALA A 278 0.20 -6.37 -6.14
C ALA A 278 1.69 -6.67 -5.93
N HIS A 279 2.01 -7.75 -5.23
CA HIS A 279 3.39 -8.18 -5.03
C HIS A 279 3.98 -8.72 -6.34
N GLY A 280 3.27 -9.63 -7.00
CA GLY A 280 3.64 -10.14 -8.32
C GLY A 280 3.81 -9.01 -9.34
N ALA A 281 3.01 -7.94 -9.24
CA ALA A 281 3.13 -6.77 -10.12
C ALA A 281 4.45 -6.02 -9.93
N VAL A 282 4.93 -5.84 -8.69
CA VAL A 282 6.24 -5.22 -8.44
C VAL A 282 7.37 -6.08 -8.99
N LYS A 283 7.35 -7.39 -8.70
CA LYS A 283 8.38 -8.32 -9.17
C LYS A 283 8.45 -8.33 -10.69
N LEU A 284 7.29 -8.40 -11.35
CA LEU A 284 7.19 -8.34 -12.80
C LEU A 284 7.68 -6.99 -13.34
N ALA A 285 7.29 -5.87 -12.73
CA ALA A 285 7.74 -4.54 -13.14
C ALA A 285 9.26 -4.41 -13.10
N ARG A 286 9.92 -4.88 -12.04
CA ARG A 286 11.39 -4.90 -11.93
C ARG A 286 12.02 -5.73 -13.04
N GLN A 287 11.48 -6.91 -13.31
CA GLN A 287 11.96 -7.77 -14.40
C GLN A 287 11.80 -7.10 -15.78
N LEU A 288 10.64 -6.50 -16.06
CA LEU A 288 10.36 -5.85 -17.33
C LEU A 288 11.19 -4.57 -17.55
N CYS A 289 11.55 -3.87 -16.49
CA CYS A 289 12.44 -2.70 -16.52
C CYS A 289 13.94 -3.06 -16.44
N GLY A 290 14.31 -4.34 -16.33
CA GLY A 290 15.71 -4.76 -16.26
C GLY A 290 16.42 -4.41 -14.93
N LEU A 291 15.66 -4.27 -13.84
CA LEU A 291 16.15 -3.97 -12.48
C LEU A 291 16.32 -5.22 -11.59
N ALA A 292 16.36 -6.41 -12.21
CA ALA A 292 16.42 -7.70 -11.54
C ALA A 292 17.87 -8.17 -11.34
#